data_AF-A0A0J2L9C1-F1
#
_entry.id   AF-A0A0J2L9C1-F1
#
_cell.length_a   1.000
_cell.length_b   1.000
_cell.length_c   1.000
_cell.angle_alpha   90.00
_cell.angle_beta   90.00
_cell.angle_gamma   90.00
#
_symmetry.space_group_name_H-M   'P 1'
#
loop_
_entity.id
_entity.type
_entity.pdbx_description
1 polymer ?
#
loop_
_entity_poly.entity_id
_entity_poly.type
_entity_poly.pdbx_seq_one_letter_code
_entity_poly.pdbx_strand_id
1 'polypeptide(L)'
;MDFTIVAVTACVSGVAHTYMAAERLEKVGHQEKWNIKIETQGALGVENKIMADDIAHADVVLLVTDIEIDDAGRFSGIRTIKTSIKTFLLQPQQIVDAVKCIMKKPVVYLEIP
;
A
#
# COMPACT_ATOMS: atom_id res chain seq x y z
N MET A 1 16.30 -1.84 -9.53
CA MET A 1 15.79 -2.62 -8.40
C MET A 1 14.30 -2.57 -8.57
N ASP A 2 13.77 -3.64 -9.14
CA ASP A 2 12.38 -3.76 -9.53
C ASP A 2 11.66 -4.37 -8.32
N PHE A 3 11.08 -3.51 -7.49
CA PHE A 3 10.32 -3.95 -6.31
C PHE A 3 8.89 -4.26 -6.71
N THR A 4 8.35 -5.36 -6.21
CA THR A 4 6.94 -5.69 -6.34
C THR A 4 6.21 -5.15 -5.12
N ILE A 5 5.29 -4.22 -5.36
CA ILE A 5 4.58 -3.51 -4.29
C ILE A 5 3.09 -3.72 -4.49
N VAL A 6 2.41 -4.11 -3.42
CA VAL A 6 0.95 -4.11 -3.38
C VAL A 6 0.49 -2.95 -2.51
N ALA A 7 -0.50 -2.19 -2.96
CA ALA A 7 -0.98 -1.04 -2.25
C ALA A 7 -2.50 -1.07 -2.10
N VAL A 8 -3.00 -0.63 -0.95
CA VAL A 8 -4.43 -0.44 -0.72
C VAL A 8 -4.67 1.03 -0.44
N THR A 9 -5.58 1.66 -1.18
CA THR A 9 -6.06 3.00 -0.88
C THR A 9 -7.49 2.94 -0.36
N ALA A 10 -7.79 3.61 0.76
CA ALA A 10 -9.15 3.61 1.29
C ALA A 10 -9.54 4.88 2.06
N CYS A 11 -10.74 5.39 1.78
CA CYS A 11 -11.28 6.61 2.40
C CYS A 11 -12.77 6.42 2.70
N VAL A 12 -13.26 7.00 3.79
CA VAL A 12 -14.68 6.92 4.22
C VAL A 12 -15.63 7.31 3.08
N SER A 13 -15.33 8.41 2.37
CA SER A 13 -16.17 8.89 1.27
C SER A 13 -15.96 8.09 -0.02
N GLY A 14 -14.78 7.47 -0.18
CA GLY A 14 -14.51 6.44 -1.17
C GLY A 14 -14.60 6.81 -2.65
N VAL A 15 -14.71 8.10 -3.01
CA VAL A 15 -14.96 8.51 -4.41
C VAL A 15 -13.95 9.50 -4.99
N ALA A 16 -13.22 10.28 -4.19
CA ALA A 16 -12.27 11.27 -4.70
C ALA A 16 -10.85 10.96 -4.22
N HIS A 17 -10.64 11.04 -2.90
CA HIS A 17 -9.31 10.88 -2.32
C HIS A 17 -8.73 9.47 -2.51
N THR A 18 -9.57 8.44 -2.58
CA THR A 18 -9.15 7.05 -2.84
C THR A 18 -8.49 6.91 -4.21
N TYR A 19 -9.15 7.41 -5.28
CA TYR A 19 -8.59 7.37 -6.64
C TYR A 19 -7.44 8.34 -6.82
N MET A 20 -7.52 9.55 -6.24
CA MET A 20 -6.38 10.49 -6.27
C MET A 20 -5.13 9.89 -5.64
N ALA A 21 -5.27 9.14 -4.54
CA ALA A 21 -4.16 8.43 -3.92
C ALA A 21 -3.66 7.30 -4.81
N ALA A 22 -4.55 6.52 -5.43
CA ALA A 22 -4.19 5.45 -6.35
C ALA A 22 -3.39 5.98 -7.55
N GLU A 23 -3.90 6.96 -8.28
CA GLU A 23 -3.21 7.55 -9.44
C GLU A 23 -1.84 8.15 -9.05
N ARG A 24 -1.74 8.76 -7.87
CA ARG A 24 -0.49 9.33 -7.39
C ARG A 24 0.51 8.23 -7.01
N LEU A 25 0.05 7.11 -6.45
CA LEU A 25 0.88 5.92 -6.22
C LEU A 25 1.36 5.31 -7.53
N GLU A 26 0.51 5.20 -8.56
CA GLU A 26 0.93 4.70 -9.88
C GLU A 26 2.03 5.58 -10.48
N LYS A 27 1.91 6.90 -10.39
CA LYS A 27 2.93 7.85 -10.85
C LYS A 27 4.25 7.67 -10.09
N VAL A 28 4.20 7.51 -8.76
CA VAL A 28 5.38 7.25 -7.94
C VAL A 28 6.02 5.91 -8.31
N GLY A 29 5.22 4.86 -8.45
CA GLY A 29 5.68 3.54 -8.87
C GLY A 29 6.34 3.57 -10.25
N HIS A 30 5.76 4.28 -11.20
CA HIS A 30 6.36 4.46 -12.52
C HIS A 30 7.70 5.21 -12.47
N GLN A 31 7.80 6.28 -11.67
CA GLN A 31 9.04 7.05 -11.49
C GLN A 31 10.15 6.22 -10.85
N GLU A 32 9.81 5.43 -9.83
CA GLU A 32 10.76 4.59 -9.10
C GLU A 32 10.95 3.20 -9.75
N LYS A 33 10.26 2.92 -10.87
CA LYS A 33 10.27 1.65 -11.61
C LYS A 33 9.85 0.45 -10.75
N TRP A 34 8.80 0.62 -9.97
CA TRP A 34 8.17 -0.43 -9.18
C TRP A 34 7.10 -1.15 -9.99
N ASN A 35 6.97 -2.45 -9.77
CA ASN A 35 5.80 -3.20 -10.19
C ASN A 35 4.72 -3.04 -9.11
N ILE A 36 3.83 -2.06 -9.29
CA ILE A 36 2.82 -1.72 -8.29
C ILE A 36 1.43 -2.21 -8.70
N LYS A 37 0.74 -2.90 -7.79
CA LYS A 37 -0.69 -3.23 -7.90
C LYS A 37 -1.46 -2.49 -6.83
N ILE A 38 -2.56 -1.85 -7.21
CA ILE A 38 -3.32 -0.99 -6.30
C ILE A 38 -4.76 -1.47 -6.20
N GLU A 39 -5.18 -1.82 -4.99
CA GLU A 39 -6.58 -2.08 -4.61
C GLU A 39 -7.18 -0.78 -4.07
N THR A 40 -8.37 -0.41 -4.55
CA THR A 40 -9.12 0.73 -4.04
C THR A 40 -10.30 0.24 -3.22
N GLN A 41 -10.47 0.74 -2.00
CA GLN A 41 -11.62 0.45 -1.16
C GLN A 41 -12.37 1.76 -0.86
N GLY A 42 -13.64 1.81 -1.24
CA GLY A 42 -14.46 3.00 -1.08
C GLY A 42 -15.94 2.69 -0.94
N ALA A 43 -16.77 3.72 -1.08
CA ALA A 43 -18.23 3.62 -0.99
C ALA A 43 -18.82 2.77 -2.13
N LEU A 44 -18.10 2.62 -3.24
CA LEU A 44 -18.46 1.76 -4.36
C LEU A 44 -18.03 0.28 -4.15
N GLY A 45 -17.36 -0.02 -3.03
CA GLY A 45 -16.81 -1.33 -2.72
C GLY A 45 -15.31 -1.43 -2.97
N VAL A 46 -14.84 -2.67 -3.14
CA VAL A 46 -13.44 -3.00 -3.43
C VAL A 46 -13.26 -3.18 -4.93
N GLU A 47 -12.31 -2.47 -5.52
CA GLU A 47 -11.91 -2.64 -6.91
C GLU A 47 -10.42 -3.01 -7.00
N ASN A 48 -10.05 -3.68 -8.10
CA ASN A 48 -8.69 -4.17 -8.33
C ASN A 48 -8.14 -4.99 -7.13
N LYS A 49 -9.01 -5.85 -6.58
CA LYS A 49 -8.69 -6.66 -5.41
C LYS A 49 -7.35 -7.39 -5.60
N ILE A 50 -6.46 -7.20 -4.65
CA ILE A 50 -5.19 -7.89 -4.55
C ILE A 50 -5.47 -9.34 -4.15
N MET A 51 -4.97 -10.27 -4.96
CA MET A 51 -5.11 -11.71 -4.75
C MET A 51 -3.97 -12.23 -3.89
N ALA A 52 -4.14 -13.44 -3.33
CA ALA A 52 -3.12 -14.08 -2.51
C ALA A 52 -1.78 -14.27 -3.26
N ASP A 53 -1.84 -14.48 -4.57
CA ASP A 53 -0.65 -14.61 -5.42
C ASP A 53 0.15 -13.30 -5.48
N ASP A 54 -0.53 -12.16 -5.69
CA ASP A 54 0.12 -10.85 -5.68
C ASP A 54 0.82 -10.56 -4.34
N ILE A 55 0.20 -11.00 -3.24
CA ILE A 55 0.71 -10.85 -1.87
C ILE A 55 1.95 -11.73 -1.66
N ALA A 56 1.94 -12.97 -2.16
CA ALA A 56 3.06 -13.89 -2.05
C ALA A 56 4.32 -13.39 -2.78
N HIS A 57 4.13 -12.63 -3.86
CA HIS A 57 5.20 -12.03 -4.65
C HIS A 57 5.58 -10.60 -4.21
N ALA A 58 4.86 -10.00 -3.25
CA ALA A 58 5.10 -8.63 -2.83
C ALA A 58 6.31 -8.51 -1.89
N ASP A 59 7.20 -7.57 -2.20
CA ASP A 59 8.28 -7.15 -1.32
C ASP A 59 7.76 -6.28 -0.17
N VAL A 60 6.78 -5.42 -0.47
CA VAL A 60 6.22 -4.41 0.44
C VAL A 60 4.72 -4.23 0.20
N VAL A 61 3.97 -4.10 1.29
CA VAL A 61 2.57 -3.68 1.30
C VAL A 61 2.48 -2.21 1.70
N LEU A 62 1.79 -1.40 0.91
CA LEU A 62 1.50 0.01 1.22
C LEU A 62 0.02 0.18 1.57
N LEU A 63 -0.29 0.56 2.80
CA LEU A 63 -1.65 0.85 3.24
C LEU A 63 -1.83 2.37 3.34
N VAL A 64 -2.44 2.98 2.33
CA VAL A 64 -2.71 4.42 2.26
C VAL A 64 -4.18 4.65 2.56
N THR A 65 -4.51 4.76 3.84
CA THR A 65 -5.91 4.69 4.28
C THR A 65 -6.22 5.62 5.44
N ASP A 66 -7.42 6.19 5.42
CA ASP A 66 -8.01 6.91 6.54
C ASP A 66 -9.02 6.04 7.33
N ILE A 67 -9.27 4.81 6.88
CA ILE A 67 -10.19 3.84 7.48
C ILE A 67 -9.52 2.48 7.72
N GLU A 68 -10.22 1.57 8.41
CA GLU A 68 -9.79 0.18 8.47
C GLU A 68 -9.93 -0.49 7.10
N ILE A 69 -8.91 -1.25 6.72
CA ILE A 69 -8.87 -1.99 5.47
C ILE A 69 -9.65 -3.28 5.65
N ASP A 70 -10.55 -3.57 4.71
CA ASP A 70 -11.26 -4.83 4.68
C ASP A 70 -10.27 -5.99 4.48
N ASP A 71 -10.35 -6.99 5.36
CA ASP A 71 -9.50 -8.19 5.34
C ASP A 71 -7.99 -7.87 5.42
N ALA A 72 -7.61 -6.88 6.23
CA ALA A 72 -6.21 -6.49 6.45
C ALA A 72 -5.29 -7.64 6.92
N GLY A 73 -5.87 -8.70 7.50
CA GLY A 73 -5.13 -9.89 7.94
C GLY A 73 -4.36 -10.59 6.83
N ARG A 74 -4.79 -10.44 5.56
CA ARG A 74 -4.09 -11.02 4.40
C ARG A 74 -2.68 -10.45 4.17
N PHE A 75 -2.39 -9.28 4.72
CA PHE A 75 -1.08 -8.62 4.62
C PHE A 75 -0.15 -8.93 5.80
N SER A 76 -0.60 -9.76 6.74
CA SER A 76 0.24 -10.22 7.85
C SER A 76 1.45 -10.99 7.34
N GLY A 77 2.60 -10.83 8.00
CA GLY A 77 3.82 -11.53 7.60
C GLY A 77 4.61 -10.88 6.45
N ILE A 78 4.15 -9.73 5.93
CA ILE A 78 4.89 -8.96 4.90
C ILE A 78 5.26 -7.57 5.45
N ARG A 79 6.35 -7.01 4.93
CA ARG A 79 6.78 -5.63 5.21
C ARG A 79 5.66 -4.66 4.85
N THR A 80 5.03 -4.10 5.88
CA THR A 80 3.86 -3.22 5.69
C THR A 80 4.21 -1.79 6.10
N ILE A 81 3.88 -0.83 5.25
CA ILE A 81 3.97 0.60 5.53
C ILE A 81 2.55 1.17 5.51
N LYS A 82 2.14 1.81 6.59
CA LYS A 82 0.83 2.45 6.70
C LYS A 82 0.96 3.97 6.79
N THR A 83 0.13 4.69 6.04
CA THR A 83 0.00 6.15 6.11
C THR A 83 -1.44 6.57 5.81
N SER A 84 -1.79 7.81 6.14
CA SER A 84 -3.08 8.41 5.80
C SER A 84 -3.10 8.95 4.37
N ILE A 85 -4.28 9.03 3.75
CA ILE A 85 -4.38 9.55 2.38
C ILE A 85 -3.93 11.00 2.33
N LYS A 86 -4.34 11.82 3.31
CA LYS A 86 -3.94 13.23 3.38
C LYS A 86 -2.42 13.39 3.41
N THR A 87 -1.71 12.62 4.24
CA THR A 87 -0.25 12.70 4.34
C THR A 87 0.40 12.26 3.04
N PHE A 88 -0.09 11.18 2.43
CA PHE A 88 0.44 10.68 1.17
C PHE A 88 0.27 11.68 0.01
N LEU A 89 -0.91 12.30 -0.11
CA LEU A 89 -1.17 13.29 -1.17
C LEU A 89 -0.28 14.53 -1.02
N LEU A 90 -0.04 14.98 0.23
CA LEU A 90 0.84 16.12 0.50
C LEU A 90 2.32 15.79 0.32
N GLN A 91 2.75 14.60 0.74
CA GLN A 91 4.16 14.22 0.82
C GLN A 91 4.39 12.78 0.30
N PRO A 92 4.20 12.53 -1.01
CA PRO A 92 4.32 11.18 -1.57
C PRO A 92 5.74 10.62 -1.49
N GLN A 93 6.75 11.50 -1.44
CA GLN A 93 8.16 11.13 -1.42
C GLN A 93 8.53 10.37 -0.13
N GLN A 94 7.82 10.62 0.98
CA GLN A 94 8.03 9.89 2.22
C GLN A 94 7.81 8.37 2.07
N ILE A 95 6.88 7.95 1.19
CA ILE A 95 6.66 6.53 0.91
C ILE A 95 7.88 5.93 0.22
N VAL A 96 8.51 6.66 -0.71
CA VAL A 96 9.72 6.21 -1.40
C VAL A 96 10.87 5.98 -0.42
N ASP A 97 11.11 6.96 0.46
CA ASP A 97 12.13 6.84 1.50
C ASP A 97 11.81 5.71 2.49
N ALA A 98 10.54 5.56 2.88
CA ALA A 98 10.10 4.49 3.77
C ALA A 98 10.29 3.09 3.15
N VAL A 99 9.94 2.92 1.87
CA VAL A 99 10.17 1.67 1.12
C VAL A 99 11.68 1.36 1.06
N LYS A 100 12.52 2.34 0.69
CA LYS A 100 13.98 2.14 0.66
C LYS A 100 14.57 1.81 2.03
N CYS A 101 13.99 2.33 3.11
CA CYS A 101 14.42 2.08 4.48
C CYS A 101 13.99 0.69 4.97
N ILE A 102 12.73 0.30 4.77
CA ILE A 102 12.20 -0.99 5.24
C ILE A 102 12.88 -2.17 4.55
N MET A 103 13.26 -2.00 3.27
CA MET A 103 13.96 -3.04 2.52
C MET A 103 15.36 -3.38 3.07
N LYS A 104 15.99 -2.45 3.80
CA LYS A 104 17.31 -2.64 4.43
C LYS A 104 17.22 -3.26 5.82
N LYS A 105 16.03 -3.31 6.43
CA LYS A 105 15.84 -3.80 7.80
C LYS A 105 15.49 -5.29 7.80
N PRO A 106 16.00 -6.06 8.78
CA PRO A 106 15.55 -7.43 8.99
C PRO A 106 14.08 -7.41 9.39
N VAL A 107 13.29 -8.28 8.78
CA VAL A 107 11.89 -8.46 9.17
C VAL A 107 11.87 -9.37 10.38
N VAL A 108 11.32 -8.89 11.49
CA VAL A 108 11.25 -9.63 12.75
C VAL A 108 9.79 -9.79 13.11
N TYR A 109 9.33 -11.05 13.17
CA TYR A 109 8.01 -11.42 13.66
C TYR A 109 8.18 -12.10 15.02
N LEU A 110 7.45 -11.62 16.01
CA LEU A 110 7.43 -12.18 17.37
C LEU A 110 5.98 -12.38 17.77
N GLU A 111 5.51 -13.62 17.74
CA GLU A 111 4.24 -14.02 18.32
C GLU A 111 4.50 -14.47 19.76
N ILE A 112 3.95 -13.72 20.72
CA ILE A 112 4.04 -14.02 22.15
C ILE A 112 2.66 -14.53 22.58
N PRO A 113 2.57 -15.66 23.32
CA PRO A 113 1.31 -16.22 23.78
C PRO A 113 0.53 -15.32 24.74
#